data_AF-A0A8T2N451-F1
#
_entry.id   AF-A0A8T2N451-F1
#
_cell.length_a   1.000
_cell.length_b   1.000
_cell.length_c   1.000
_cell.angle_alpha   90.00
_cell.angle_beta   90.00
_cell.angle_gamma   90.00
#
_symmetry.space_group_name_H-M   'P 1'
#
loop_
_entity.id
_entity.type
_entity.pdbx_description
1 polymer ?
#
loop_
_entity_poly.entity_id
_entity_poly.type
_entity_poly.pdbx_seq_one_letter_code
_entity_poly.pdbx_strand_id
1 'polypeptide(L)'
;MGPIGMVTRKRPRPSLCQREVRSQWRANCVGGTDARDLSAFLFTGSVPFRLHHEPFKDAIGSSVYDPRLFVLQRRNFSLILSVTLLAVWGAVLLAARLYWMGNKPPNFSNSDNPAADSPCPLTRTLTFLYLPAANLQLLLCPDTLSFDWSMDALPLLRTVSDWRNLHTVAFYAGLLLLVHYALRTPARPREVNGNGNGYSKAHISNGKPSTNGHSCHPDQDSNSEPPKDELGLGVLRATENGTKPPPCRSTLTPSPRTPLPATENVVAFSLGLLALPFLPATNLFFYVGFVVAERILYIPSMGFCLLVAVGARALHVRLRGRFPRAVLLYCSAALVVLFSARTVLRNQDWQNEEMLYKSGITVNPAKAWGNLGNVLKNQGKMTEAERAYRNALYYRRNMADMLYNLGLLLQESNKFSEALHYYKLAIGSRPTLASAYLNTGIVLMNQGHLDEAKRTFLTCADIPDENLKDPHAHKSSVTSCLYNLGKLLHEQGHQEEAISVYKEAIQKMPRQFAPQSLYNMMGEAYMRLNRLSEAGHWYRESLRAKPDHIPAHLTYGKLLAITGQKTEAERYFLKAIQLDPTKGNCYMHYGSFCLCCTFPFAFKAFHISAN
;
A
#
# COMPACT_ATOMS: atom_id res chain seq x y z
N MET A 1 15.93 -22.86 43.86
CA MET A 1 16.93 -21.88 44.31
C MET A 1 18.17 -22.04 43.44
N GLY A 2 18.51 -21.01 42.63
CA GLY A 2 19.81 -20.71 41.97
C GLY A 2 20.40 -21.67 40.91
N PRO A 3 21.21 -21.21 39.92
CA PRO A 3 21.41 -19.85 39.42
C PRO A 3 21.10 -19.66 37.92
N ILE A 4 20.86 -18.39 37.56
CA ILE A 4 20.62 -17.88 36.20
C ILE A 4 21.98 -17.59 35.55
N GLY A 5 22.33 -18.33 34.48
CA GLY A 5 23.54 -18.12 33.68
C GLY A 5 23.23 -17.31 32.41
N MET A 6 23.91 -16.17 32.25
CA MET A 6 23.85 -15.27 31.09
C MET A 6 24.23 -15.98 29.78
N VAL A 7 23.34 -15.96 28.79
CA VAL A 7 23.63 -16.36 27.41
C VAL A 7 24.00 -15.12 26.59
N THR A 8 25.20 -15.14 26.03
CA THR A 8 25.70 -14.14 25.08
C THR A 8 24.81 -14.10 23.83
N ARG A 9 24.31 -12.90 23.51
CA ARG A 9 23.41 -12.61 22.39
C ARG A 9 24.06 -12.95 21.04
N LYS A 10 23.74 -14.11 20.46
CA LYS A 10 23.69 -14.28 18.99
C LYS A 10 22.31 -13.83 18.51
N ARG A 11 22.25 -12.92 17.52
CA ARG A 11 21.01 -12.43 16.92
C ARG A 11 20.12 -13.61 16.49
N PRO A 12 18.85 -13.69 16.92
CA PRO A 12 17.97 -14.77 16.50
C PRO A 12 17.69 -14.67 14.99
N ARG A 13 17.75 -15.80 14.29
CA ARG A 13 17.17 -15.91 12.94
C ARG A 13 15.65 -15.81 13.08
N PRO A 14 14.95 -15.12 12.16
CA PRO A 14 13.52 -14.91 12.27
C PRO A 14 12.73 -16.21 12.27
N SER A 15 11.75 -16.34 13.18
CA SER A 15 10.76 -17.43 13.20
C SER A 15 9.89 -17.38 11.93
N LEU A 16 9.20 -18.49 11.57
CA LEU A 16 8.33 -18.52 10.39
C LEU A 16 7.30 -17.35 10.38
N CYS A 17 6.79 -16.99 11.56
CA CYS A 17 5.91 -15.84 11.76
C CYS A 17 6.57 -14.48 11.37
N GLN A 18 7.89 -14.34 11.56
CA GLN A 18 8.66 -13.16 11.12
C GLN A 18 8.97 -13.17 9.60
N ARG A 19 8.86 -14.31 8.90
CA ARG A 19 8.92 -14.37 7.44
C ARG A 19 7.58 -14.03 6.80
N GLU A 20 6.46 -14.39 7.41
CA GLU A 20 5.10 -14.03 6.97
C GLU A 20 4.83 -12.51 7.09
N VAL A 21 5.25 -11.87 8.19
CA VAL A 21 5.08 -10.41 8.36
C VAL A 21 5.97 -9.62 7.39
N ARG A 22 7.18 -10.14 7.08
CA ARG A 22 8.04 -9.58 6.02
C ARG A 22 7.53 -9.85 4.60
N SER A 23 6.79 -10.95 4.37
CA SER A 23 6.18 -11.23 3.06
C SER A 23 4.89 -10.42 2.86
N GLN A 24 4.11 -10.13 3.92
CA GLN A 24 3.00 -9.17 3.88
C GLN A 24 3.48 -7.73 3.65
N TRP A 25 4.64 -7.35 4.18
CA TRP A 25 5.29 -6.08 3.84
C TRP A 25 5.87 -6.09 2.42
N ARG A 26 6.50 -7.17 1.94
CA ARG A 26 7.00 -7.23 0.54
C ARG A 26 5.88 -7.34 -0.49
N ALA A 27 4.80 -8.05 -0.24
CA ALA A 27 3.66 -8.12 -1.16
C ALA A 27 2.92 -6.77 -1.26
N ASN A 28 2.96 -5.94 -0.21
CA ASN A 28 2.44 -4.57 -0.24
C ASN A 28 3.45 -3.51 -0.70
N CYS A 29 4.73 -3.87 -0.89
CA CYS A 29 5.81 -2.97 -1.34
C CYS A 29 6.45 -3.35 -2.69
N VAL A 30 6.16 -4.52 -3.26
CA VAL A 30 6.61 -4.89 -4.61
C VAL A 30 5.59 -4.40 -5.63
N GLY A 31 5.63 -3.07 -5.81
CA GLY A 31 5.07 -2.34 -6.94
C GLY A 31 5.93 -1.13 -7.28
N GLY A 32 7.21 -1.16 -6.88
CA GLY A 32 8.23 -0.19 -7.27
C GLY A 32 9.12 -0.82 -8.33
N THR A 33 8.69 -0.79 -9.58
CA THR A 33 9.62 -0.86 -10.70
C THR A 33 10.49 0.39 -10.67
N ASP A 34 11.80 0.20 -10.70
CA ASP A 34 12.82 1.25 -10.76
C ASP A 34 12.44 2.35 -11.76
N ALA A 35 12.36 3.58 -11.24
CA ALA A 35 12.03 4.79 -11.98
C ALA A 35 13.21 5.30 -12.84
N ARG A 36 13.85 4.41 -13.61
CA ARG A 36 14.88 4.78 -14.62
C ARG A 36 14.66 4.21 -16.02
N ASP A 37 13.72 3.28 -16.22
CA ASP A 37 13.55 2.61 -17.53
C ASP A 37 12.30 3.01 -18.33
N LEU A 38 11.48 3.95 -17.84
CA LEU A 38 10.27 4.42 -18.56
C LEU A 38 10.47 5.68 -19.42
N SER A 39 11.69 6.22 -19.53
CA SER A 39 11.98 7.39 -20.37
C SER A 39 12.44 7.07 -21.80
N ALA A 40 12.49 5.80 -22.20
CA ALA A 40 13.09 5.40 -23.48
C ALA A 40 12.11 4.94 -24.58
N PHE A 41 10.78 4.96 -24.36
CA PHE A 41 9.83 4.36 -25.32
C PHE A 41 8.86 5.34 -26.02
N LEU A 42 9.05 6.66 -25.92
CA LEU A 42 8.13 7.65 -26.51
C LEU A 42 8.72 8.60 -27.56
N PHE A 43 9.92 8.35 -28.10
CA PHE A 43 10.49 9.18 -29.16
C PHE A 43 11.27 8.39 -30.21
N THR A 44 10.57 7.65 -31.09
CA THR A 44 11.05 7.35 -32.46
C THR A 44 9.87 6.88 -33.30
N GLY A 45 9.58 7.57 -34.42
CA GLY A 45 8.52 7.14 -35.33
C GLY A 45 7.99 8.23 -36.26
N SER A 46 8.86 8.95 -36.94
CA SER A 46 8.49 9.77 -38.11
C SER A 46 8.34 8.87 -39.33
N VAL A 47 7.12 8.76 -39.87
CA VAL A 47 6.84 8.18 -41.19
C VAL A 47 5.99 9.18 -41.98
N PRO A 48 6.41 9.65 -43.17
CA PRO A 48 5.59 10.51 -44.00
C PRO A 48 4.79 9.67 -45.01
N PHE A 49 3.45 9.74 -44.97
CA PHE A 49 2.61 9.27 -46.07
C PHE A 49 2.17 10.46 -46.92
N ARG A 50 2.67 10.49 -48.17
CA ARG A 50 2.26 11.39 -49.25
C ARG A 50 1.15 10.69 -50.03
N LEU A 51 -0.04 11.28 -50.10
CA LEU A 51 -1.07 10.88 -51.07
C LEU A 51 -1.33 12.04 -52.03
N HIS A 52 -0.94 11.81 -53.28
CA HIS A 52 -1.32 12.60 -54.45
C HIS A 52 -2.80 12.40 -54.74
N HIS A 53 -3.54 13.48 -55.02
CA HIS A 53 -4.77 13.41 -55.79
C HIS A 53 -4.89 14.66 -56.67
N GLU A 54 -4.83 14.44 -57.98
CA GLU A 54 -5.24 15.34 -59.07
C GLU A 54 -6.73 15.06 -59.42
N PRO A 55 -7.41 15.97 -60.15
CA PRO A 55 -8.79 16.35 -59.89
C PRO A 55 -9.80 15.68 -60.82
N PHE A 56 -11.07 15.66 -60.40
CA PHE A 56 -12.21 15.54 -61.31
C PHE A 56 -13.17 16.70 -61.07
N LYS A 57 -13.50 17.39 -62.17
CA LYS A 57 -14.40 18.54 -62.25
C LYS A 57 -15.77 18.09 -62.75
N ASP A 58 -16.78 18.80 -62.23
CA ASP A 58 -18.12 19.08 -62.78
C ASP A 58 -19.10 17.88 -62.84
N ALA A 59 -20.39 17.97 -62.53
CA ALA A 59 -21.31 19.10 -62.45
C ALA A 59 -22.58 18.76 -61.63
N ILE A 60 -23.39 19.82 -61.43
CA ILE A 60 -24.84 19.87 -61.14
C ILE A 60 -25.23 20.11 -59.66
N GLY A 61 -25.90 21.26 -59.46
CA GLY A 61 -27.03 21.33 -58.53
C GLY A 61 -26.90 22.37 -57.42
N SER A 62 -27.30 23.61 -57.73
CA SER A 62 -27.50 24.71 -56.79
C SER A 62 -28.42 24.34 -55.61
N SER A 63 -27.85 24.31 -54.41
CA SER A 63 -28.56 24.62 -53.16
C SER A 63 -27.62 25.45 -52.30
N VAL A 64 -28.17 26.48 -51.68
CA VAL A 64 -27.48 27.48 -50.87
C VAL A 64 -26.65 26.80 -49.78
N TYR A 65 -25.34 26.62 -50.03
CA TYR A 65 -24.37 26.14 -49.04
C TYR A 65 -23.92 27.33 -48.21
N ASP A 66 -24.32 27.37 -46.94
CA ASP A 66 -23.84 28.35 -45.96
C ASP A 66 -22.42 27.96 -45.50
N PRO A 67 -21.36 28.68 -45.90
CA PRO A 67 -19.98 28.29 -45.60
C PRO A 67 -19.61 28.45 -44.12
N ARG A 68 -20.52 29.01 -43.30
CA ARG A 68 -20.33 29.15 -41.85
C ARG A 68 -20.46 27.81 -41.11
N LEU A 69 -21.26 26.87 -41.60
CA LEU A 69 -21.45 25.56 -40.94
C LEU A 69 -20.20 24.69 -41.06
N PHE A 70 -19.55 24.68 -42.23
CA PHE A 70 -18.37 23.85 -42.50
C PHE A 70 -17.10 24.35 -41.78
N VAL A 71 -16.98 25.68 -41.58
CA VAL A 71 -15.87 26.29 -40.83
C VAL A 71 -16.01 26.03 -39.32
N LEU A 72 -17.24 26.00 -38.79
CA LEU A 72 -17.52 25.55 -37.42
C LEU A 72 -17.19 24.07 -37.21
N GLN A 73 -17.48 23.23 -38.20
CA GLN A 73 -17.22 21.78 -38.16
C GLN A 73 -15.72 21.45 -38.21
N ARG A 74 -14.93 22.15 -39.03
CA ARG A 74 -13.46 21.96 -39.10
C ARG A 74 -12.72 22.43 -37.86
N ARG A 75 -13.19 23.51 -37.23
CA ARG A 75 -12.55 24.10 -36.05
C ARG A 75 -12.77 23.27 -34.77
N ASN A 76 -13.87 22.54 -34.71
CA ASN A 76 -14.18 21.62 -33.62
C ASN A 76 -13.80 20.16 -33.92
N PHE A 77 -13.39 19.81 -35.15
CA PHE A 77 -12.99 18.44 -35.49
C PHE A 77 -11.86 17.92 -34.61
N SER A 78 -10.82 18.73 -34.33
CA SER A 78 -9.75 18.34 -33.42
C SER A 78 -10.26 18.08 -32.01
N LEU A 79 -11.20 18.89 -31.52
CA LEU A 79 -11.79 18.74 -30.19
C LEU A 79 -12.69 17.51 -30.13
N ILE A 80 -13.56 17.33 -31.12
CA ILE A 80 -14.42 16.15 -31.25
C ILE A 80 -13.56 14.90 -31.32
N LEU A 81 -12.51 14.89 -32.16
CA LEU A 81 -11.55 13.78 -32.28
C LEU A 81 -10.89 13.47 -30.92
N SER A 82 -10.39 14.49 -30.21
CA SER A 82 -9.80 14.31 -28.88
C SER A 82 -10.81 13.77 -27.87
N VAL A 83 -12.04 14.29 -27.84
CA VAL A 83 -13.11 13.81 -26.94
C VAL A 83 -13.51 12.38 -27.28
N THR A 84 -13.64 12.04 -28.57
CA THR A 84 -13.96 10.67 -29.00
C THR A 84 -12.82 9.70 -28.69
N LEU A 85 -11.57 10.10 -28.91
CA LEU A 85 -10.41 9.28 -28.55
C LEU A 85 -10.36 9.05 -27.04
N LEU A 86 -10.62 10.09 -26.24
CA LEU A 86 -10.65 9.98 -24.79
C LEU A 86 -11.79 9.06 -24.31
N ALA A 87 -12.98 9.19 -24.90
CA ALA A 87 -14.13 8.35 -24.58
C ALA A 87 -13.88 6.88 -24.96
N VAL A 88 -13.33 6.62 -26.15
CA VAL A 88 -12.98 5.26 -26.60
C VAL A 88 -11.91 4.65 -25.70
N TRP A 89 -10.83 5.39 -25.41
CA TRP A 89 -9.80 4.91 -24.49
C TRP A 89 -10.34 4.66 -23.08
N GLY A 90 -11.21 5.54 -22.57
CA GLY A 90 -11.89 5.34 -21.29
C GLY A 90 -12.72 4.06 -21.27
N ALA A 91 -13.48 3.79 -22.33
CA ALA A 91 -14.28 2.56 -22.47
C ALA A 91 -13.39 1.30 -22.56
N VAL A 92 -12.29 1.35 -23.32
CA VAL A 92 -11.32 0.25 -23.44
C VAL A 92 -10.68 -0.05 -22.08
N LEU A 93 -10.23 0.97 -21.35
CA LEU A 93 -9.65 0.80 -20.02
C LEU A 93 -10.66 0.22 -19.01
N LEU A 94 -11.92 0.67 -19.07
CA LEU A 94 -12.98 0.14 -18.23
C LEU A 94 -13.27 -1.33 -18.55
N ALA A 95 -13.34 -1.69 -19.84
CA ALA A 95 -13.55 -3.07 -20.28
C ALA A 95 -12.38 -3.98 -19.89
N ALA A 96 -11.14 -3.55 -20.11
CA ALA A 96 -9.94 -4.28 -19.69
C ALA A 96 -9.91 -4.49 -18.17
N ARG A 97 -10.31 -3.48 -17.40
CA ARG A 97 -10.41 -3.58 -15.94
C ARG A 97 -11.48 -4.58 -15.51
N LEU A 98 -12.70 -4.51 -16.07
CA LEU A 98 -13.77 -5.46 -15.75
C LEU A 98 -13.36 -6.89 -16.10
N TYR A 99 -12.70 -7.08 -17.24
CA TYR A 99 -12.14 -8.37 -17.65
C TYR A 99 -11.12 -8.89 -16.63
N TRP A 100 -10.15 -8.07 -16.23
CA TRP A 100 -9.16 -8.47 -15.20
C TRP A 100 -9.78 -8.71 -13.82
N MET A 101 -10.89 -8.05 -13.49
CA MET A 101 -11.66 -8.26 -12.25
C MET A 101 -12.57 -9.50 -12.33
N GLY A 102 -12.53 -10.27 -13.44
CA GLY A 102 -13.35 -11.45 -13.62
C GLY A 102 -14.84 -11.13 -13.78
N ASN A 103 -15.18 -9.94 -14.27
CA ASN A 103 -16.55 -9.42 -14.47
C ASN A 103 -17.44 -9.43 -13.21
N LYS A 104 -16.84 -9.46 -12.02
CA LYS A 104 -17.56 -9.34 -10.75
C LYS A 104 -17.29 -7.97 -10.13
N PRO A 105 -18.31 -7.29 -9.56
CA PRO A 105 -18.07 -6.10 -8.77
C PRO A 105 -17.17 -6.47 -7.57
N PRO A 106 -16.30 -5.55 -7.12
CA PRO A 106 -15.50 -5.79 -5.93
C PRO A 106 -16.43 -5.95 -4.74
N ASN A 107 -16.29 -7.07 -4.00
CA ASN A 107 -17.02 -7.28 -2.76
C ASN A 107 -16.20 -6.69 -1.62
N PHE A 108 -16.78 -5.75 -0.87
CA PHE A 108 -16.13 -5.15 0.29
C PHE A 108 -16.80 -5.70 1.55
N SER A 109 -16.02 -5.88 2.61
CA SER A 109 -16.63 -6.15 3.91
C SER A 109 -17.20 -4.85 4.49
N ASN A 110 -18.18 -4.96 5.38
CA ASN A 110 -18.71 -3.82 6.15
C ASN A 110 -17.61 -3.07 6.93
N SER A 111 -16.52 -3.75 7.24
CA SER A 111 -15.36 -3.11 7.85
C SER A 111 -14.60 -2.21 6.91
N ASP A 112 -14.60 -2.49 5.61
CA ASP A 112 -13.86 -1.74 4.59
C ASP A 112 -14.70 -0.58 4.03
N ASN A 113 -16.01 -0.78 3.88
CA ASN A 113 -16.93 0.26 3.40
C ASN A 113 -18.26 0.26 4.17
N PRO A 114 -18.29 0.85 5.39
CA PRO A 114 -19.49 0.87 6.22
C PRO A 114 -20.65 1.67 5.60
N ALA A 115 -20.33 2.62 4.70
CA ALA A 115 -21.34 3.40 4.00
C ALA A 115 -22.10 2.55 2.99
N ALA A 116 -21.43 1.69 2.22
CA ALA A 116 -22.07 0.82 1.23
C ALA A 116 -23.00 -0.22 1.87
N ASP A 117 -22.59 -0.77 3.02
CA ASP A 117 -23.29 -1.85 3.73
C ASP A 117 -24.37 -1.34 4.71
N SER A 118 -24.61 -0.03 4.78
CA SER A 118 -25.67 0.53 5.61
C SER A 118 -27.06 0.07 5.10
N PRO A 119 -27.95 -0.43 5.98
CA PRO A 119 -29.28 -0.90 5.56
C PRO A 119 -30.21 0.25 5.14
N CYS A 120 -29.91 1.48 5.55
CA CYS A 120 -30.72 2.65 5.25
C CYS A 120 -30.26 3.33 3.96
N PRO A 121 -31.11 3.41 2.91
CA PRO A 121 -30.74 4.06 1.65
C PRO A 121 -30.45 5.55 1.82
N LEU A 122 -31.14 6.23 2.74
CA LEU A 122 -30.89 7.63 3.05
C LEU A 122 -29.46 7.83 3.58
N THR A 123 -29.02 6.99 4.53
CA THR A 123 -27.68 7.06 5.10
C THR A 123 -26.60 6.82 4.04
N ARG A 124 -26.83 5.86 3.14
CA ARG A 124 -25.95 5.60 1.99
C ARG A 124 -25.83 6.85 1.13
N THR A 125 -26.96 7.39 0.66
CA THR A 125 -26.98 8.54 -0.26
C THR A 125 -26.35 9.78 0.36
N LEU A 126 -26.71 10.15 1.59
CA LEU A 126 -26.15 11.32 2.26
C LEU A 126 -24.63 11.18 2.45
N THR A 127 -24.18 10.00 2.88
CA THR A 127 -22.75 9.75 3.09
C THR A 127 -22.00 9.82 1.77
N PHE A 128 -22.47 9.16 0.71
CA PHE A 128 -21.82 9.17 -0.61
C PHE A 128 -21.79 10.56 -1.25
N LEU A 129 -22.84 11.38 -1.08
CA LEU A 129 -22.85 12.76 -1.56
C LEU A 129 -21.88 13.66 -0.77
N TYR A 130 -21.68 13.39 0.52
CA TYR A 130 -20.72 14.12 1.33
C TYR A 130 -19.26 13.77 0.98
N LEU A 131 -18.97 12.56 0.48
CA LEU A 131 -17.59 12.12 0.22
C LEU A 131 -16.81 13.08 -0.70
N PRO A 132 -17.30 13.52 -1.87
CA PRO A 132 -16.60 14.50 -2.69
C PRO A 132 -16.30 15.81 -1.96
N ALA A 133 -17.20 16.28 -1.10
CA ALA A 133 -17.01 17.50 -0.32
C ALA A 133 -15.91 17.34 0.75
N ALA A 134 -15.94 16.22 1.48
CA ALA A 134 -14.89 15.88 2.46
C ALA A 134 -13.51 15.72 1.78
N ASN A 135 -13.51 15.08 0.62
CA ASN A 135 -12.33 14.87 -0.21
C ASN A 135 -11.76 16.19 -0.78
N LEU A 136 -12.62 17.13 -1.18
CA LEU A 136 -12.18 18.49 -1.55
C LEU A 136 -11.57 19.21 -0.34
N GLN A 137 -12.13 19.06 0.85
CA GLN A 137 -11.57 19.66 2.05
C GLN A 137 -10.17 19.12 2.34
N LEU A 138 -9.96 17.80 2.19
CA LEU A 138 -8.62 17.20 2.30
C LEU A 138 -7.63 17.75 1.26
N LEU A 139 -8.07 18.02 0.03
CA LEU A 139 -7.24 18.63 -1.02
C LEU A 139 -6.81 20.06 -0.68
N LEU A 140 -7.71 20.85 -0.07
CA LEU A 140 -7.49 22.26 0.21
C LEU A 140 -6.80 22.51 1.56
N CYS A 141 -7.07 21.65 2.54
CA CYS A 141 -6.53 21.74 3.89
C CYS A 141 -6.34 20.32 4.46
N PRO A 142 -5.20 19.65 4.16
CA PRO A 142 -4.89 18.34 4.71
C PRO A 142 -4.43 18.49 6.18
N ASP A 143 -5.38 18.57 7.10
CA ASP A 143 -5.10 18.59 8.55
C ASP A 143 -4.91 17.16 9.12
N THR A 144 -5.64 16.18 8.58
CA THR A 144 -5.50 14.75 8.87
C THR A 144 -4.91 14.00 7.68
N LEU A 145 -3.71 13.40 7.83
CA LEU A 145 -3.00 12.83 6.66
C LEU A 145 -3.42 11.41 6.27
N SER A 146 -4.08 10.64 7.12
CA SER A 146 -4.39 9.23 6.81
C SER A 146 -5.83 8.89 7.16
N PHE A 147 -6.70 9.11 6.18
CA PHE A 147 -8.11 8.77 6.25
C PHE A 147 -8.35 7.47 5.48
N ASP A 148 -8.79 6.42 6.17
CA ASP A 148 -9.25 5.17 5.55
C ASP A 148 -10.75 5.06 5.79
N TRP A 149 -11.53 4.72 4.75
CA TRP A 149 -12.99 4.59 4.87
C TRP A 149 -13.41 3.40 5.75
N SER A 150 -12.43 2.57 6.10
CA SER A 150 -12.62 1.43 6.98
C SER A 150 -12.86 1.84 8.43
N MET A 151 -13.55 0.98 9.15
CA MET A 151 -13.65 1.02 10.62
C MET A 151 -14.33 2.28 11.18
N ASP A 152 -15.26 2.87 10.44
CA ASP A 152 -16.06 4.04 10.84
C ASP A 152 -15.23 5.31 11.09
N ALA A 153 -14.05 5.43 10.48
CA ALA A 153 -13.23 6.65 10.57
C ALA A 153 -13.99 7.88 10.04
N LEU A 154 -14.89 7.70 9.06
CA LEU A 154 -15.93 8.68 8.72
C LEU A 154 -17.26 8.26 9.36
N PRO A 155 -17.78 9.03 10.32
CA PRO A 155 -19.11 8.74 10.86
C PRO A 155 -20.16 8.85 9.75
N LEU A 156 -21.01 7.83 9.61
CA LEU A 156 -22.09 7.82 8.62
C LEU A 156 -23.07 8.99 8.86
N LEU A 157 -23.52 9.62 7.77
CA LEU A 157 -24.52 10.69 7.84
C LEU A 157 -25.91 10.06 7.87
N ARG A 158 -26.49 9.96 9.07
CA ARG A 158 -27.78 9.28 9.28
C ARG A 158 -28.99 10.19 9.07
N THR A 159 -28.82 11.51 9.18
CA THR A 159 -29.90 12.49 9.15
C THR A 159 -29.59 13.62 8.18
N VAL A 160 -30.65 14.23 7.63
CA VAL A 160 -30.54 15.39 6.73
C VAL A 160 -30.09 16.65 7.51
N SER A 161 -30.42 16.72 8.80
CA SER A 161 -30.07 17.83 9.70
C SER A 161 -28.61 17.85 10.16
N ASP A 162 -27.79 16.87 9.76
CA ASP A 162 -26.37 16.87 10.05
C ASP A 162 -25.69 18.07 9.37
N TRP A 163 -24.94 18.88 10.14
CA TRP A 163 -24.23 20.06 9.64
C TRP A 163 -23.30 19.73 8.46
N ARG A 164 -22.79 18.49 8.40
CA ARG A 164 -21.94 18.04 7.29
C ARG A 164 -22.63 18.09 5.93
N ASN A 165 -23.96 17.98 5.90
CA ASN A 165 -24.72 18.16 4.67
C ASN A 165 -24.62 19.58 4.11
N LEU A 166 -24.33 20.60 4.92
CA LEU A 166 -24.09 21.95 4.41
C LEU A 166 -22.81 22.02 3.57
N HIS A 167 -21.77 21.28 3.95
CA HIS A 167 -20.55 21.16 3.13
C HIS A 167 -20.88 20.51 1.79
N THR A 168 -21.72 19.47 1.79
CA THR A 168 -22.24 18.83 0.58
C THR A 168 -22.97 19.82 -0.31
N VAL A 169 -23.95 20.56 0.25
CA VAL A 169 -24.73 21.55 -0.52
C VAL A 169 -23.82 22.64 -1.07
N ALA A 170 -22.91 23.19 -0.28
CA ALA A 170 -21.97 24.22 -0.71
C ALA A 170 -21.07 23.73 -1.86
N PHE A 171 -20.58 22.48 -1.78
CA PHE A 171 -19.76 21.86 -2.82
C PHE A 171 -20.51 21.77 -4.16
N TYR A 172 -21.71 21.18 -4.17
CA TYR A 172 -22.47 21.01 -5.40
C TYR A 172 -23.06 22.33 -5.92
N ALA A 173 -23.44 23.26 -5.05
CA ALA A 173 -23.85 24.61 -5.46
C ALA A 173 -22.69 25.35 -6.15
N GLY A 174 -21.47 25.23 -5.62
CA GLY A 174 -20.27 25.77 -6.26
C GLY A 174 -20.01 25.16 -7.65
N LEU A 175 -20.14 23.84 -7.79
CA LEU A 175 -20.03 23.17 -9.09
C LEU A 175 -21.10 23.65 -10.09
N LEU A 176 -22.35 23.78 -9.65
CA LEU A 176 -23.45 24.29 -10.50
C LEU A 176 -23.20 25.73 -10.94
N LEU A 177 -22.72 26.59 -10.04
CA LEU A 177 -22.35 27.97 -10.37
C LEU A 177 -21.20 28.03 -11.38
N LEU A 178 -20.20 27.16 -11.26
CA LEU A 178 -19.09 27.07 -12.21
C LEU A 178 -19.57 26.62 -13.60
N VAL A 179 -20.42 25.59 -13.66
CA VAL A 179 -21.02 25.12 -14.93
C VAL A 179 -21.86 26.23 -15.55
N HIS A 180 -22.70 26.88 -14.75
CA HIS A 180 -23.55 27.99 -15.20
C HIS A 180 -22.72 29.17 -15.73
N TYR A 181 -21.64 29.54 -15.05
CA TYR A 181 -20.74 30.59 -15.52
C TYR A 181 -20.02 30.18 -16.81
N ALA A 182 -19.51 28.95 -16.88
CA ALA A 182 -18.84 28.43 -18.07
C ALA A 182 -19.76 28.46 -19.31
N LEU A 183 -21.03 28.09 -19.15
CA LEU A 183 -22.05 28.15 -20.21
C LEU A 183 -22.45 29.57 -20.60
N ARG A 184 -22.29 30.55 -19.71
CA ARG A 184 -22.64 31.97 -19.95
C ARG A 184 -21.49 32.83 -20.45
N THR A 185 -20.24 32.41 -20.34
CA THR A 185 -19.09 33.16 -20.89
C THR A 185 -19.09 33.10 -22.42
N PRO A 186 -19.30 34.21 -23.16
CA PRO A 186 -19.14 34.21 -24.60
C PRO A 186 -17.67 34.00 -24.95
N ALA A 187 -17.37 33.06 -25.85
CA ALA A 187 -16.04 32.86 -26.38
C ALA A 187 -15.56 34.16 -27.03
N ARG A 188 -14.53 34.81 -26.46
CA ARG A 188 -13.91 35.98 -27.10
C ARG A 188 -13.38 35.55 -28.48
N PRO A 189 -13.79 36.22 -29.57
CA PRO A 189 -13.21 35.95 -30.88
C PRO A 189 -11.73 36.28 -30.84
N ARG A 190 -10.91 35.30 -31.18
CA ARG A 190 -9.46 35.40 -31.33
C ARG A 190 -9.20 36.32 -32.52
N GLU A 191 -8.66 37.51 -32.31
CA GLU A 191 -8.28 38.43 -33.39
C GLU A 191 -7.30 37.71 -34.33
N VAL A 192 -7.73 37.54 -35.58
CA VAL A 192 -6.91 37.08 -36.68
C VAL A 192 -6.39 38.35 -37.37
N ASN A 193 -5.09 38.62 -37.24
CA ASN A 193 -4.43 39.66 -38.02
C ASN A 193 -4.50 39.28 -39.51
N GLY A 194 -5.39 39.95 -40.24
CA GLY A 194 -5.47 39.92 -41.69
C GLY A 194 -5.13 41.30 -42.25
N ASN A 195 -4.09 41.36 -43.09
CA ASN A 195 -3.70 42.55 -43.86
C ASN A 195 -4.84 43.05 -44.75
N GLY A 196 -5.07 44.37 -44.75
CA GLY A 196 -5.93 45.04 -45.72
C GLY A 196 -5.85 46.56 -45.59
N ASN A 197 -5.21 47.21 -46.57
CA ASN A 197 -5.12 48.68 -46.71
C ASN A 197 -6.50 49.31 -46.94
N GLY A 198 -6.77 50.47 -46.32
CA GLY A 198 -7.91 51.33 -46.65
C GLY A 198 -8.12 52.51 -45.68
N TYR A 199 -7.90 53.72 -46.19
CA TYR A 199 -7.86 55.05 -45.57
C TYR A 199 -8.96 55.52 -44.57
N SER A 200 -8.50 56.29 -43.55
CA SER A 200 -9.12 57.45 -42.84
C SER A 200 -10.33 57.18 -41.91
N LYS A 201 -10.54 57.78 -40.73
CA LYS A 201 -10.03 59.00 -40.05
C LYS A 201 -10.32 58.86 -38.54
N ALA A 202 -9.45 59.43 -37.71
CA ALA A 202 -9.46 59.33 -36.24
C ALA A 202 -10.58 60.11 -35.52
N HIS A 203 -11.03 59.60 -34.36
CA HIS A 203 -11.40 60.43 -33.20
C HIS A 203 -11.08 59.70 -31.88
N ILE A 204 -10.55 60.48 -30.94
CA ILE A 204 -9.79 60.12 -29.74
C ILE A 204 -10.72 59.78 -28.56
N SER A 205 -10.38 58.77 -27.76
CA SER A 205 -10.43 58.89 -26.28
C SER A 205 -9.45 57.92 -25.61
N ASN A 206 -8.74 58.45 -24.61
CA ASN A 206 -7.59 57.88 -23.92
C ASN A 206 -7.89 56.59 -23.15
N GLY A 207 -6.99 55.61 -23.27
CA GLY A 207 -6.91 54.45 -22.38
C GLY A 207 -5.76 53.53 -22.76
N LYS A 208 -4.51 53.93 -22.49
CA LYS A 208 -3.30 53.13 -22.76
C LYS A 208 -3.37 51.74 -22.08
N PRO A 209 -3.27 50.62 -22.81
CA PRO A 209 -2.90 49.34 -22.23
C PRO A 209 -1.38 49.26 -22.10
N SER A 210 -0.94 48.97 -20.88
CA SER A 210 0.45 48.72 -20.47
C SER A 210 1.07 47.55 -21.24
N THR A 211 2.10 47.82 -22.04
CA THR A 211 3.01 46.80 -22.58
C THR A 211 4.04 46.38 -21.54
N ASN A 212 4.16 45.07 -21.36
CA ASN A 212 5.15 44.39 -20.53
C ASN A 212 6.58 44.73 -20.97
N GLY A 213 7.40 45.21 -20.03
CA GLY A 213 8.86 45.25 -20.13
C GLY A 213 9.44 44.65 -18.85
N HIS A 214 9.97 43.43 -18.94
CA HIS A 214 10.74 42.79 -17.87
C HIS A 214 12.23 42.99 -18.17
N SER A 215 12.87 43.89 -17.43
CA SER A 215 14.32 43.96 -17.27
C SER A 215 14.60 44.43 -15.85
N CYS A 216 15.03 43.53 -14.96
CA CYS A 216 15.50 43.89 -13.63
C CYS A 216 17.03 43.94 -13.67
N HIS A 217 17.62 45.13 -13.72
CA HIS A 217 19.00 45.38 -13.28
C HIS A 217 18.95 45.90 -11.83
N PRO A 218 19.87 45.50 -10.94
CA PRO A 218 20.02 46.14 -9.64
C PRO A 218 20.93 47.36 -9.79
N ASP A 219 20.39 48.57 -9.56
CA ASP A 219 21.18 49.79 -9.41
C ASP A 219 21.72 49.90 -7.98
N GLN A 220 23.02 50.15 -7.89
CA GLN A 220 23.71 50.69 -6.71
C GLN A 220 23.72 52.22 -6.77
N ASP A 221 23.58 52.86 -5.61
CA ASP A 221 23.98 54.23 -5.30
C ASP A 221 24.20 54.29 -3.77
N SER A 222 25.15 54.97 -3.14
CA SER A 222 26.45 55.58 -3.44
C SER A 222 26.95 56.15 -2.09
N ASN A 223 28.26 56.09 -1.78
CA ASN A 223 29.06 57.22 -1.19
C ASN A 223 30.44 56.85 -0.59
N SER A 224 31.39 57.75 -0.90
CA SER A 224 32.64 58.21 -0.22
C SER A 224 33.96 57.42 -0.21
N GLU A 225 34.88 57.81 -1.12
CA GLU A 225 36.32 58.22 -0.98
C GLU A 225 37.43 57.29 -0.38
N PRO A 226 38.76 57.56 -0.59
CA PRO A 226 39.64 57.29 -1.78
C PRO A 226 40.93 56.50 -1.34
N PRO A 227 42.16 56.58 -1.95
CA PRO A 227 42.66 56.63 -3.34
C PRO A 227 43.61 55.44 -3.71
N LYS A 228 44.08 55.33 -4.97
CA LYS A 228 45.50 55.17 -5.42
C LYS A 228 45.67 54.68 -6.87
N ASP A 229 46.41 55.48 -7.64
CA ASP A 229 47.44 55.21 -8.66
C ASP A 229 47.38 53.94 -9.54
N GLU A 230 47.27 54.09 -10.87
CA GLU A 230 48.41 54.03 -11.82
C GLU A 230 47.96 53.99 -13.30
N LEU A 231 48.57 54.91 -14.07
CA LEU A 231 49.07 54.88 -15.46
C LEU A 231 48.37 54.11 -16.61
N GLY A 232 48.26 54.84 -17.74
CA GLY A 232 48.42 54.30 -19.11
C GLY A 232 47.29 54.64 -20.08
N LEU A 233 47.21 55.86 -20.64
CA LEU A 233 47.70 56.23 -21.99
C LEU A 233 47.02 55.38 -23.09
N GLY A 234 46.22 55.83 -24.05
CA GLY A 234 45.96 57.07 -24.80
C GLY A 234 45.45 56.54 -26.17
N VAL A 235 44.55 57.14 -26.96
CA VAL A 235 44.67 58.38 -27.74
C VAL A 235 43.51 58.32 -28.79
N LEU A 236 42.79 59.45 -28.91
CA LEU A 236 42.15 60.10 -30.09
C LEU A 236 41.51 59.24 -31.22
N ARG A 237 40.19 59.34 -31.46
CA ARG A 237 39.39 60.34 -32.21
C ARG A 237 39.43 60.23 -33.75
N ALA A 238 38.29 59.74 -34.28
CA ALA A 238 37.49 60.22 -35.43
C ALA A 238 38.08 60.35 -36.85
N THR A 239 37.42 59.67 -37.82
CA THR A 239 36.95 60.16 -39.16
C THR A 239 36.23 59.00 -39.89
N GLU A 240 34.93 59.13 -40.17
CA GLU A 240 34.28 59.50 -41.45
C GLU A 240 34.08 58.36 -42.49
N ASN A 241 32.79 58.18 -42.82
CA ASN A 241 32.19 57.82 -44.12
C ASN A 241 32.53 56.50 -44.85
N GLY A 242 31.61 55.53 -44.68
CA GLY A 242 30.76 54.98 -45.76
C GLY A 242 31.39 54.16 -46.90
N THR A 243 31.15 52.85 -46.92
CA THR A 243 30.53 52.10 -48.04
C THR A 243 30.37 50.61 -47.69
N LYS A 244 29.35 49.98 -48.28
CA LYS A 244 28.75 48.66 -47.95
C LYS A 244 29.64 47.43 -48.28
N PRO A 245 29.33 46.23 -47.72
CA PRO A 245 30.27 45.10 -47.60
C PRO A 245 30.07 43.99 -48.65
N PRO A 246 31.03 43.04 -48.76
CA PRO A 246 30.74 41.67 -49.21
C PRO A 246 31.36 40.62 -48.23
N PRO A 247 31.21 39.29 -48.41
CA PRO A 247 30.22 38.53 -47.64
C PRO A 247 30.78 37.28 -46.90
N CYS A 248 29.93 36.69 -46.04
CA CYS A 248 30.00 35.32 -45.47
C CYS A 248 31.14 35.06 -44.45
N ARG A 249 31.01 34.30 -43.36
CA ARG A 249 30.06 33.28 -42.90
C ARG A 249 30.41 33.00 -41.42
N SER A 250 29.46 33.09 -40.48
CA SER A 250 29.37 32.13 -39.38
C SER A 250 28.04 32.31 -38.65
N THR A 251 27.30 31.22 -38.70
CA THR A 251 26.01 30.92 -38.11
C THR A 251 26.06 30.94 -36.58
N LEU A 252 25.20 31.73 -35.94
CA LEU A 252 24.63 31.45 -34.63
C LEU A 252 23.20 32.01 -34.62
N THR A 253 22.25 31.15 -34.98
CA THR A 253 20.81 31.37 -34.79
C THR A 253 20.52 31.39 -33.29
N PRO A 254 19.82 32.40 -32.74
CA PRO A 254 19.34 32.33 -31.38
C PRO A 254 18.18 31.33 -31.33
N SER A 255 18.30 30.31 -30.47
CA SER A 255 17.23 29.35 -30.20
C SER A 255 15.94 30.09 -29.81
N PRO A 256 14.75 29.65 -30.25
CA PRO A 256 13.51 30.25 -29.79
C PRO A 256 13.35 29.94 -28.31
N ARG A 257 13.47 30.95 -27.44
CA ARG A 257 13.01 30.84 -26.06
C ARG A 257 11.53 30.48 -26.12
N THR A 258 11.20 29.28 -25.64
CA THR A 258 9.81 28.85 -25.50
C THR A 258 9.07 29.92 -24.68
N PRO A 259 8.02 30.56 -25.24
CA PRO A 259 7.28 31.54 -24.47
C PRO A 259 6.64 30.83 -23.28
N LEU A 260 6.84 31.38 -22.08
CA LEU A 260 6.19 30.88 -20.87
C LEU A 260 4.68 30.77 -21.14
N PRO A 261 4.02 29.65 -20.75
CA PRO A 261 2.60 29.47 -21.00
C PRO A 261 1.80 30.64 -20.41
N ALA A 262 0.78 31.09 -21.13
CA ALA A 262 -0.15 32.11 -20.64
C ALA A 262 -0.69 31.70 -19.27
N THR A 263 -0.96 32.66 -18.38
CA THR A 263 -1.47 32.38 -17.03
C THR A 263 -2.71 31.49 -17.03
N GLU A 264 -3.54 31.61 -18.07
CA GLU A 264 -4.70 30.74 -18.33
C GLU A 264 -4.30 29.25 -18.51
N ASN A 265 -3.24 28.97 -19.27
CA ASN A 265 -2.74 27.62 -19.48
C ASN A 265 -2.17 27.03 -18.19
N VAL A 266 -1.52 27.84 -17.35
CA VAL A 266 -0.99 27.40 -16.06
C VAL A 266 -2.13 27.09 -15.08
N VAL A 267 -3.19 27.91 -15.05
CA VAL A 267 -4.37 27.64 -14.22
C VAL A 267 -5.08 26.36 -14.67
N ALA A 268 -5.31 26.19 -15.97
CA ALA A 268 -5.93 24.99 -16.52
C ALA A 268 -5.10 23.72 -16.23
N PHE A 269 -3.78 23.80 -16.39
CA PHE A 269 -2.87 22.71 -16.05
C PHE A 269 -2.90 22.38 -14.55
N SER A 270 -2.88 23.40 -13.70
CA SER A 270 -2.89 23.22 -12.23
C SER A 270 -4.22 22.63 -11.73
N LEU A 271 -5.35 23.05 -12.31
CA LEU A 271 -6.66 22.44 -12.06
C LEU A 271 -6.73 21.00 -12.59
N GLY A 272 -6.12 20.73 -13.74
CA GLY A 272 -6.00 19.38 -14.29
C GLY A 272 -5.23 18.44 -13.38
N LEU A 273 -4.06 18.88 -12.86
CA LEU A 273 -3.27 18.14 -11.89
C LEU A 273 -4.01 17.94 -10.55
N LEU A 274 -4.81 18.93 -10.13
CA LEU A 274 -5.60 18.86 -8.91
C LEU A 274 -6.76 17.85 -9.03
N ALA A 275 -7.53 17.92 -10.11
CA ALA A 275 -8.80 17.20 -10.21
C ALA A 275 -8.65 15.80 -10.83
N LEU A 276 -7.94 15.66 -11.96
CA LEU A 276 -7.96 14.42 -12.75
C LEU A 276 -7.37 13.20 -12.01
N PRO A 277 -6.20 13.30 -11.34
CA PRO A 277 -5.64 12.18 -10.59
C PRO A 277 -6.50 11.77 -9.39
N PHE A 278 -7.33 12.70 -8.91
CA PHE A 278 -8.16 12.51 -7.74
C PHE A 278 -9.54 11.91 -8.06
N LEU A 279 -10.05 12.08 -9.28
CA LEU A 279 -11.37 11.58 -9.69
C LEU A 279 -11.63 10.10 -9.36
N PRO A 280 -10.69 9.15 -9.58
CA PRO A 280 -10.90 7.75 -9.21
C PRO A 280 -11.13 7.52 -7.71
N ALA A 281 -10.65 8.45 -6.87
CA ALA A 281 -10.72 8.39 -5.40
C ALA A 281 -11.99 9.03 -4.83
N THR A 282 -12.73 9.79 -5.64
CA THR A 282 -13.90 10.57 -5.19
C THR A 282 -15.16 9.74 -4.92
N ASN A 283 -15.15 8.44 -5.22
CA ASN A 283 -16.35 7.58 -5.24
C ASN A 283 -17.47 8.04 -6.20
N LEU A 284 -17.22 9.02 -7.09
CA LEU A 284 -18.22 9.49 -8.08
C LEU A 284 -18.50 8.47 -9.19
N PHE A 285 -17.48 7.69 -9.58
CA PHE A 285 -17.57 6.74 -10.70
C PHE A 285 -17.54 5.28 -10.25
N PHE A 286 -16.82 4.97 -9.18
CA PHE A 286 -16.62 3.60 -8.68
C PHE A 286 -16.57 3.59 -7.16
N TYR A 287 -17.14 2.57 -6.53
CA TYR A 287 -16.97 2.34 -5.10
C TYR A 287 -15.54 1.89 -4.80
N VAL A 288 -14.81 2.67 -4.01
CA VAL A 288 -13.47 2.40 -3.51
C VAL A 288 -13.56 2.25 -1.99
N GLY A 289 -13.26 1.05 -1.49
CA GLY A 289 -13.30 0.72 -0.06
C GLY A 289 -12.00 0.95 0.72
N PHE A 290 -11.04 1.73 0.19
CA PHE A 290 -9.76 1.96 0.87
C PHE A 290 -9.21 3.40 0.70
N VAL A 291 -8.33 3.79 1.63
CA VAL A 291 -7.53 5.03 1.77
C VAL A 291 -7.51 5.96 0.55
N VAL A 292 -8.09 7.16 0.71
CA VAL A 292 -8.10 8.21 -0.32
C VAL A 292 -7.03 9.29 -0.10
N ALA A 293 -6.55 9.50 1.12
CA ALA A 293 -5.71 10.65 1.40
C ALA A 293 -4.24 10.47 0.94
N GLU A 294 -3.44 9.62 1.56
CA GLU A 294 -1.98 9.70 1.36
C GLU A 294 -1.48 9.30 -0.04
N ARG A 295 -1.99 8.21 -0.62
CA ARG A 295 -1.46 7.69 -1.90
C ARG A 295 -1.88 8.52 -3.11
N ILE A 296 -3.01 9.21 -3.02
CA ILE A 296 -3.65 9.84 -4.18
C ILE A 296 -3.51 11.35 -4.14
N LEU A 297 -3.21 11.96 -2.98
CA LEU A 297 -3.07 13.41 -2.85
C LEU A 297 -1.71 13.98 -3.32
N TYR A 298 -0.69 13.15 -3.59
CA TYR A 298 0.63 13.67 -4.04
C TYR A 298 0.53 14.54 -5.30
N ILE A 299 0.01 14.00 -6.41
CA ILE A 299 -0.12 14.76 -7.67
C ILE A 299 -1.12 15.94 -7.52
N PRO A 300 -2.30 15.74 -6.91
CA PRO A 300 -3.22 16.85 -6.64
C PRO A 300 -2.61 17.98 -5.80
N SER A 301 -1.78 17.67 -4.81
CA SER A 301 -1.09 18.68 -3.98
C SER A 301 -0.15 19.55 -4.80
N MET A 302 0.50 19.01 -5.84
CA MET A 302 1.31 19.80 -6.78
C MET A 302 0.43 20.80 -7.54
N GLY A 303 -0.74 20.38 -8.01
CA GLY A 303 -1.72 21.26 -8.65
C GLY A 303 -2.20 22.38 -7.72
N PHE A 304 -2.48 22.06 -6.45
CA PHE A 304 -2.84 23.04 -5.43
C PHE A 304 -1.73 24.07 -5.19
N CYS A 305 -0.50 23.63 -4.98
CA CYS A 305 0.66 24.52 -4.77
C CYS A 305 0.87 25.48 -5.95
N LEU A 306 0.70 25.00 -7.18
CA LEU A 306 0.77 25.85 -8.38
C LEU A 306 -0.36 26.89 -8.43
N LEU A 307 -1.59 26.51 -8.07
CA LEU A 307 -2.72 27.45 -8.00
C LEU A 307 -2.50 28.55 -6.97
N VAL A 308 -1.99 28.19 -5.78
CA VAL A 308 -1.65 29.17 -4.72
C VAL A 308 -0.58 30.14 -5.22
N ALA A 309 0.47 29.65 -5.87
CA ALA A 309 1.54 30.49 -6.42
C ALA A 309 1.04 31.44 -7.53
N VAL A 310 0.21 30.93 -8.46
CA VAL A 310 -0.39 31.76 -9.53
C VAL A 310 -1.36 32.79 -8.94
N GLY A 311 -2.16 32.40 -7.95
CA GLY A 311 -3.09 33.29 -7.24
C GLY A 311 -2.37 34.42 -6.52
N ALA A 312 -1.30 34.10 -5.77
CA ALA A 312 -0.45 35.08 -5.10
C ALA A 312 0.19 36.05 -6.11
N ARG A 313 0.72 35.54 -7.23
CA ARG A 313 1.28 36.38 -8.30
C ARG A 313 0.21 37.30 -8.92
N ALA A 314 -0.97 36.77 -9.24
CA ALA A 314 -2.06 37.54 -9.81
C ALA A 314 -2.53 38.65 -8.87
N LEU A 315 -2.61 38.37 -7.57
CA LEU A 315 -2.94 39.35 -6.55
C LEU A 315 -1.84 40.42 -6.42
N HIS A 316 -0.56 40.02 -6.40
CA HIS A 316 0.57 40.94 -6.34
C HIS A 316 0.56 41.97 -7.48
N VAL A 317 0.24 41.54 -8.70
CA VAL A 317 0.14 42.41 -9.88
C VAL A 317 -1.08 43.34 -9.81
N ARG A 318 -2.21 42.87 -9.29
CA ARG A 318 -3.44 43.68 -9.14
C ARG A 318 -3.36 44.73 -8.04
N LEU A 319 -2.64 44.44 -6.96
CA LEU A 319 -2.46 45.37 -5.85
C LEU A 319 -1.62 46.57 -6.29
N ARG A 320 -2.17 47.78 -6.11
CA ARG A 320 -1.49 49.06 -6.33
C ARG A 320 -0.91 49.56 -5.01
N GLY A 321 0.37 49.95 -5.01
CA GLY A 321 1.07 50.47 -3.82
C GLY A 321 2.04 49.46 -3.18
N ARG A 322 3.07 49.98 -2.49
CA ARG A 322 4.11 49.16 -1.84
C ARG A 322 3.61 48.42 -0.60
N PHE A 323 2.76 49.06 0.19
CA PHE A 323 2.23 48.49 1.43
C PHE A 323 1.45 47.17 1.23
N PRO A 324 0.39 47.08 0.39
CA PRO A 324 -0.36 45.83 0.22
C PRO A 324 0.46 44.71 -0.43
N ARG A 325 1.45 45.06 -1.27
CA ARG A 325 2.39 44.10 -1.85
C ARG A 325 3.33 43.52 -0.79
N ALA A 326 3.85 44.36 0.10
CA ALA A 326 4.67 43.93 1.23
C ALA A 326 3.87 43.02 2.16
N VAL A 327 2.63 43.40 2.51
CA VAL A 327 1.72 42.56 3.31
C VAL A 327 1.51 41.19 2.66
N LEU A 328 1.20 41.13 1.37
CA LEU A 328 1.03 39.86 0.66
C LEU A 328 2.30 38.99 0.71
N LEU A 329 3.47 39.58 0.54
CA LEU A 329 4.75 38.88 0.62
C LEU A 329 5.01 38.34 2.04
N TYR A 330 4.81 39.17 3.07
CA TYR A 330 4.96 38.74 4.47
C TYR A 330 3.96 37.66 4.85
N CYS A 331 2.70 37.75 4.43
CA CYS A 331 1.70 36.70 4.63
C CYS A 331 2.11 35.41 3.93
N SER A 332 2.60 35.49 2.69
CA SER A 332 3.06 34.31 1.94
C SER A 332 4.28 33.66 2.61
N ALA A 333 5.25 34.46 3.05
CA ALA A 333 6.42 33.99 3.78
C ALA A 333 6.03 33.37 5.14
N ALA A 334 5.13 34.00 5.89
CA ALA A 334 4.61 33.47 7.14
C ALA A 334 3.90 32.12 6.94
N LEU A 335 3.10 31.96 5.87
CA LEU A 335 2.48 30.69 5.52
C LEU A 335 3.54 29.61 5.26
N VAL A 336 4.58 29.92 4.47
CA VAL A 336 5.68 28.97 4.21
C VAL A 336 6.35 28.55 5.52
N VAL A 337 6.71 29.50 6.39
CA VAL A 337 7.34 29.20 7.69
C VAL A 337 6.44 28.35 8.57
N LEU A 338 5.14 28.68 8.67
CA LEU A 338 4.17 27.92 9.46
C LEU A 338 4.00 26.49 8.94
N PHE A 339 3.87 26.30 7.63
CA PHE A 339 3.76 24.96 7.04
C PHE A 339 5.08 24.17 7.15
N SER A 340 6.24 24.81 6.99
CA SER A 340 7.54 24.19 7.24
C SER A 340 7.67 23.72 8.70
N ALA A 341 7.27 24.56 9.67
CA ALA A 341 7.27 24.19 11.08
C ALA A 341 6.31 23.02 11.37
N ARG A 342 5.09 23.04 10.80
CA ARG A 342 4.14 21.92 10.89
C ARG A 342 4.71 20.63 10.31
N THR A 343 5.40 20.69 9.18
CA THR A 343 6.07 19.52 8.57
C THR A 343 7.15 18.96 9.49
N VAL A 344 7.98 19.82 10.09
CA VAL A 344 9.02 19.37 11.03
C VAL A 344 8.41 18.71 12.27
N LEU A 345 7.36 19.28 12.85
CA LEU A 345 6.64 18.66 13.97
C LEU A 345 6.03 17.32 13.55
N ARG A 346 5.42 17.26 12.36
CA ARG A 346 4.80 16.05 11.84
C ARG A 346 5.82 14.92 11.62
N ASN A 347 7.06 15.23 11.26
CA ASN A 347 8.11 14.22 11.12
C ASN A 347 8.39 13.43 12.41
N GLN A 348 7.99 13.95 13.58
CA GLN A 348 8.08 13.22 14.84
C GLN A 348 7.17 11.99 14.86
N ASP A 349 6.00 12.05 14.24
CA ASP A 349 5.07 10.92 14.13
C ASP A 349 5.70 9.74 13.37
N TRP A 350 6.61 10.02 12.42
CA TRP A 350 7.23 9.04 11.53
C TRP A 350 8.55 8.47 12.05
N GLN A 351 9.00 8.83 13.25
CA GLN A 351 10.28 8.38 13.79
C GLN A 351 10.34 6.86 14.01
N ASN A 352 9.23 6.26 14.45
CA ASN A 352 9.13 4.83 14.68
C ASN A 352 7.68 4.35 14.57
N GLU A 353 7.50 3.04 14.43
CA GLU A 353 6.18 2.42 14.26
C GLU A 353 5.22 2.72 15.43
N GLU A 354 5.75 2.82 16.66
CA GLU A 354 4.94 3.07 17.85
C GLU A 354 4.34 4.49 17.83
N MET A 355 5.16 5.50 17.53
CA MET A 355 4.72 6.91 17.40
C MET A 355 3.74 7.07 16.25
N LEU A 356 3.98 6.38 15.12
CA LEU A 356 3.11 6.43 13.96
C LEU A 356 1.70 5.90 14.29
N TYR A 357 1.60 4.76 14.96
CA TYR A 357 0.28 4.26 15.36
C TYR A 357 -0.33 5.06 16.50
N LYS A 358 0.47 5.62 17.42
CA LYS A 358 -0.05 6.51 18.46
C LYS A 358 -0.68 7.77 17.89
N SER A 359 -0.04 8.44 16.91
CA SER A 359 -0.61 9.62 16.27
C SER A 359 -1.91 9.30 15.52
N GLY A 360 -2.01 8.10 14.94
CA GLY A 360 -3.21 7.60 14.26
C GLY A 360 -4.39 7.22 15.16
N ILE A 361 -4.22 7.13 16.49
CA ILE A 361 -5.31 6.76 17.42
C ILE A 361 -6.47 7.75 17.35
N THR A 362 -6.17 9.04 17.13
CA THR A 362 -7.20 10.08 17.06
C THR A 362 -8.07 9.99 15.81
N VAL A 363 -7.57 9.34 14.75
CA VAL A 363 -8.21 9.28 13.42
C VAL A 363 -8.93 7.95 13.22
N ASN A 364 -8.26 6.83 13.48
CA ASN A 364 -8.87 5.50 13.39
C ASN A 364 -8.47 4.67 14.63
N PRO A 365 -9.12 4.91 15.78
CA PRO A 365 -8.72 4.32 17.05
C PRO A 365 -8.64 2.79 17.00
N ALA A 366 -9.64 2.12 16.44
CA ALA A 366 -9.71 0.65 16.44
C ALA A 366 -8.51 0.02 15.69
N LYS A 367 -8.21 0.51 14.49
CA LYS A 367 -7.11 0.00 13.66
C LYS A 367 -5.74 0.40 14.23
N ALA A 368 -5.62 1.64 14.70
CA ALA A 368 -4.38 2.17 15.28
C ALA A 368 -4.00 1.44 16.58
N TRP A 369 -4.94 1.26 17.50
CA TRP A 369 -4.72 0.48 18.73
C TRP A 369 -4.36 -0.98 18.43
N GLY A 370 -5.01 -1.59 17.44
CA GLY A 370 -4.71 -2.96 17.04
C GLY A 370 -3.28 -3.13 16.49
N ASN A 371 -2.86 -2.22 15.62
CA ASN A 371 -1.51 -2.21 15.08
C ASN A 371 -0.46 -1.86 16.15
N LEU A 372 -0.77 -0.90 17.04
CA LEU A 372 0.07 -0.57 18.19
C LEU A 372 0.26 -1.80 19.10
N GLY A 373 -0.78 -2.59 19.33
CA GLY A 373 -0.68 -3.85 20.07
C GLY A 373 0.30 -4.84 19.43
N ASN A 374 0.30 -4.97 18.10
CA ASN A 374 1.26 -5.82 17.38
C ASN A 374 2.70 -5.33 17.56
N VAL A 375 2.92 -4.01 17.46
CA VAL A 375 4.24 -3.39 17.66
C VAL A 375 4.74 -3.63 19.09
N LEU A 376 3.89 -3.38 20.09
CA LEU A 376 4.22 -3.58 21.51
C LEU A 376 4.50 -5.05 21.83
N LYS A 377 3.74 -5.98 21.24
CA LYS A 377 4.01 -7.42 21.35
C LYS A 377 5.39 -7.77 20.80
N ASN A 378 5.74 -7.25 19.62
CA ASN A 378 7.04 -7.51 18.99
C ASN A 378 8.22 -6.92 19.79
N GLN A 379 7.99 -5.85 20.54
CA GLN A 379 8.95 -5.28 21.48
C GLN A 379 9.05 -6.05 22.81
N GLY A 380 8.20 -7.05 23.03
CA GLY A 380 8.13 -7.81 24.28
C GLY A 380 7.35 -7.13 25.41
N LYS A 381 6.70 -5.98 25.15
CA LYS A 381 5.88 -5.24 26.11
C LYS A 381 4.48 -5.86 26.21
N MET A 382 4.39 -7.07 26.76
CA MET A 382 3.15 -7.88 26.71
C MET A 382 1.95 -7.21 27.39
N THR A 383 2.15 -6.56 28.56
CA THR A 383 1.05 -5.91 29.30
C THR A 383 0.47 -4.70 28.55
N GLU A 384 1.32 -3.91 27.89
CA GLU A 384 0.89 -2.78 27.07
C GLU A 384 0.21 -3.26 25.79
N ALA A 385 0.71 -4.34 25.18
CA ALA A 385 0.08 -4.97 24.02
C ALA A 385 -1.34 -5.47 24.36
N GLU A 386 -1.52 -6.10 25.52
CA GLU A 386 -2.85 -6.54 25.99
C GLU A 386 -3.81 -5.35 26.09
N ARG A 387 -3.37 -4.26 26.74
CA ARG A 387 -4.16 -3.04 26.88
C ARG A 387 -4.50 -2.44 25.52
N ALA A 388 -3.56 -2.41 24.59
CA ALA A 388 -3.77 -1.91 23.24
C ALA A 388 -4.82 -2.75 22.48
N TYR A 389 -4.76 -4.08 22.52
CA TYR A 389 -5.78 -4.93 21.90
C TYR A 389 -7.16 -4.75 22.57
N ARG A 390 -7.23 -4.65 23.90
CA ARG A 390 -8.48 -4.39 24.62
C ARG A 390 -9.08 -3.03 24.23
N ASN A 391 -8.26 -1.99 24.11
CA ASN A 391 -8.69 -0.67 23.62
C ASN A 391 -9.20 -0.76 22.19
N ALA A 392 -8.52 -1.48 21.30
CA ALA A 392 -8.96 -1.70 19.93
C ALA A 392 -10.38 -2.31 19.93
N LEU A 393 -10.60 -3.35 20.74
CA LEU A 393 -11.89 -4.05 20.88
C LEU A 393 -12.96 -3.23 21.60
N TYR A 394 -12.57 -2.28 22.46
CA TYR A 394 -13.49 -1.30 23.04
C TYR A 394 -14.11 -0.41 21.96
N TYR A 395 -13.29 0.11 21.04
CA TYR A 395 -13.77 0.92 19.91
C TYR A 395 -14.55 0.09 18.89
N ARG A 396 -14.10 -1.14 18.60
CA ARG A 396 -14.83 -2.05 17.70
C ARG A 396 -14.73 -3.51 18.16
N ARG A 397 -15.84 -4.03 18.67
CA ARG A 397 -15.90 -5.38 19.27
C ARG A 397 -15.69 -6.52 18.25
N ASN A 398 -16.13 -6.33 17.00
CA ASN A 398 -16.12 -7.36 15.98
C ASN A 398 -14.82 -7.32 15.12
N MET A 399 -13.67 -7.59 15.74
CA MET A 399 -12.37 -7.65 15.07
C MET A 399 -11.69 -8.99 15.27
N ALA A 400 -11.95 -9.95 14.37
CA ALA A 400 -11.41 -11.32 14.46
C ALA A 400 -9.88 -11.36 14.64
N ASP A 401 -9.13 -10.53 13.90
CA ASP A 401 -7.66 -10.48 14.00
C ASP A 401 -7.20 -10.03 15.41
N MET A 402 -7.88 -9.06 16.02
CA MET A 402 -7.52 -8.53 17.34
C MET A 402 -7.95 -9.47 18.47
N LEU A 403 -9.14 -10.08 18.34
CA LEU A 403 -9.61 -11.12 19.26
C LEU A 403 -8.64 -12.30 19.26
N TYR A 404 -8.22 -12.75 18.08
CA TYR A 404 -7.23 -13.82 17.93
C TYR A 404 -5.87 -13.45 18.54
N ASN A 405 -5.34 -12.26 18.25
CA ASN A 405 -4.05 -11.83 18.79
C ASN A 405 -4.06 -11.64 20.31
N LEU A 406 -5.18 -11.18 20.87
CA LEU A 406 -5.39 -11.13 22.32
C LEU A 406 -5.42 -12.53 22.92
N GLY A 407 -6.10 -13.48 22.27
CA GLY A 407 -6.09 -14.89 22.65
C GLY A 407 -4.69 -15.49 22.69
N LEU A 408 -3.85 -15.22 21.68
CA LEU A 408 -2.45 -15.65 21.64
C LEU A 408 -1.65 -15.10 22.82
N LEU A 409 -1.81 -13.81 23.13
CA LEU A 409 -1.11 -13.14 24.22
C LEU A 409 -1.50 -13.72 25.59
N LEU A 410 -2.78 -14.01 25.78
CA LEU A 410 -3.31 -14.63 27.00
C LEU A 410 -2.84 -16.07 27.14
N GLN A 411 -2.77 -16.82 26.03
CA GLN A 411 -2.21 -18.16 26.00
C GLN A 411 -0.72 -18.16 26.37
N GLU A 412 0.09 -17.23 25.82
CA GLU A 412 1.49 -17.05 26.21
C GLU A 412 1.64 -16.69 27.71
N SER A 413 0.62 -16.06 28.29
CA SER A 413 0.53 -15.73 29.72
C SER A 413 -0.08 -16.85 30.58
N ASN A 414 -0.27 -18.06 30.03
CA ASN A 414 -0.92 -19.22 30.66
C ASN A 414 -2.38 -19.00 31.13
N LYS A 415 -3.06 -17.97 30.62
CA LYS A 415 -4.48 -17.69 30.90
C LYS A 415 -5.38 -18.41 29.88
N PHE A 416 -5.36 -19.73 29.91
CA PHE A 416 -5.99 -20.58 28.88
C PHE A 416 -7.52 -20.40 28.76
N SER A 417 -8.22 -20.21 29.89
CA SER A 417 -9.68 -20.01 29.89
C SER A 417 -10.09 -18.71 29.19
N GLU A 418 -9.39 -17.60 29.48
CA GLU A 418 -9.60 -16.33 28.77
C GLU A 418 -9.20 -16.43 27.29
N ALA A 419 -8.09 -17.10 26.98
CA ALA A 419 -7.65 -17.30 25.61
C ALA A 419 -8.72 -18.05 24.77
N LEU A 420 -9.29 -19.13 25.31
CA LEU A 420 -10.38 -19.87 24.66
C LEU A 420 -11.62 -19.00 24.44
N HIS A 421 -11.97 -18.14 25.41
CA HIS A 421 -13.08 -17.21 25.25
C HIS A 421 -12.84 -16.27 24.05
N TYR A 422 -11.66 -15.65 23.95
CA TYR A 422 -11.35 -14.76 22.84
C TYR A 422 -11.18 -15.47 21.49
N TYR A 423 -10.68 -16.71 21.45
CA TYR A 423 -10.67 -17.49 20.22
C TYR A 423 -12.08 -17.85 19.75
N LYS A 424 -12.99 -18.21 20.65
CA LYS A 424 -14.41 -18.45 20.31
C LYS A 424 -15.06 -17.18 19.76
N LEU A 425 -14.78 -16.02 20.33
CA LEU A 425 -15.24 -14.73 19.79
C LEU A 425 -14.62 -14.45 18.40
N ALA A 426 -13.34 -14.75 18.20
CA ALA A 426 -12.67 -14.58 16.90
C ALA A 426 -13.30 -15.46 15.82
N ILE A 427 -13.63 -16.70 16.16
CA ILE A 427 -14.33 -17.65 15.29
C ILE A 427 -15.75 -17.15 14.98
N GLY A 428 -16.49 -16.66 15.98
CA GLY A 428 -17.81 -16.06 15.77
C GLY A 428 -17.76 -14.82 14.87
N SER A 429 -16.70 -14.02 14.98
CA SER A 429 -16.44 -12.84 14.14
C SER A 429 -16.07 -13.22 12.70
N ARG A 430 -15.23 -14.24 12.52
CA ARG A 430 -14.81 -14.76 11.21
C ARG A 430 -14.69 -16.29 11.26
N PRO A 431 -15.74 -17.02 10.83
CA PRO A 431 -15.75 -18.48 10.84
C PRO A 431 -14.69 -19.12 9.93
N THR A 432 -14.16 -18.40 8.95
CA THR A 432 -13.09 -18.90 8.06
C THR A 432 -11.68 -18.80 8.64
N LEU A 433 -11.54 -18.33 9.89
CA LEU A 433 -10.25 -18.13 10.56
C LEU A 433 -9.66 -19.44 11.10
N ALA A 434 -9.11 -20.27 10.22
CA ALA A 434 -8.53 -21.58 10.57
C ALA A 434 -7.47 -21.53 11.69
N SER A 435 -6.68 -20.46 11.79
CA SER A 435 -5.67 -20.30 12.85
C SER A 435 -6.29 -20.17 14.25
N ALA A 436 -7.51 -19.64 14.38
CA ALA A 436 -8.22 -19.58 15.65
C ALA A 436 -8.71 -20.97 16.08
N TYR A 437 -9.20 -21.79 15.14
CA TYR A 437 -9.55 -23.19 15.42
C TYR A 437 -8.33 -24.01 15.82
N LEU A 438 -7.21 -23.86 15.11
CA LEU A 438 -5.95 -24.54 15.43
C LEU A 438 -5.53 -24.29 16.87
N ASN A 439 -5.45 -23.01 17.30
CA ASN A 439 -5.03 -22.68 18.65
C ASN A 439 -6.07 -23.07 19.71
N THR A 440 -7.36 -22.97 19.39
CA THR A 440 -8.43 -23.49 20.26
C THR A 440 -8.25 -24.98 20.51
N GLY A 441 -8.04 -25.78 19.46
CA GLY A 441 -7.83 -27.22 19.58
C GLY A 441 -6.56 -27.58 20.35
N ILE A 442 -5.46 -26.84 20.15
CA ILE A 442 -4.21 -27.04 20.91
C ILE A 442 -4.42 -26.76 22.40
N VAL A 443 -5.10 -25.67 22.76
CA VAL A 443 -5.37 -25.33 24.16
C VAL A 443 -6.29 -26.38 24.81
N LEU A 444 -7.34 -26.80 24.11
CA LEU A 444 -8.25 -27.85 24.59
C LEU A 444 -7.53 -29.19 24.81
N MET A 445 -6.66 -29.56 23.86
CA MET A 445 -5.83 -30.77 23.97
C MET A 445 -4.91 -30.70 25.20
N ASN A 446 -4.25 -29.55 25.42
CA ASN A 446 -3.38 -29.34 26.59
C ASN A 446 -4.15 -29.36 27.93
N GLN A 447 -5.43 -28.98 27.93
CA GLN A 447 -6.30 -29.05 29.10
C GLN A 447 -6.97 -30.42 29.30
N GLY A 448 -6.73 -31.39 28.39
CA GLY A 448 -7.33 -32.72 28.46
C GLY A 448 -8.74 -32.84 27.90
N HIS A 449 -9.30 -31.79 27.31
CA HIS A 449 -10.60 -31.80 26.62
C HIS A 449 -10.47 -32.39 25.21
N LEU A 450 -10.11 -33.67 25.12
CA LEU A 450 -9.71 -34.33 23.87
C LEU A 450 -10.84 -34.40 22.83
N ASP A 451 -12.08 -34.66 23.25
CA ASP A 451 -13.22 -34.76 22.33
C ASP A 451 -13.57 -33.41 21.69
N GLU A 452 -13.51 -32.33 22.47
CA GLU A 452 -13.71 -30.97 21.96
C GLU A 452 -12.57 -30.55 21.03
N ALA A 453 -11.33 -30.91 21.37
CA ALA A 453 -10.18 -30.69 20.50
C ALA A 453 -10.33 -31.42 19.16
N LYS A 454 -10.72 -32.70 19.17
CA LYS A 454 -10.99 -33.50 17.98
C LYS A 454 -12.04 -32.83 17.08
N ARG A 455 -13.18 -32.45 17.65
CA ARG A 455 -14.25 -31.74 16.91
C ARG A 455 -13.74 -30.42 16.32
N THR A 456 -12.97 -29.65 17.10
CA THR A 456 -12.42 -28.36 16.65
C THR A 456 -11.47 -28.53 15.47
N PHE A 457 -10.59 -29.53 15.49
CA PHE A 457 -9.69 -29.81 14.37
C PHE A 457 -10.42 -30.31 13.12
N LEU A 458 -11.48 -31.12 13.28
CA LEU A 458 -12.33 -31.53 12.16
C LEU A 458 -13.03 -30.31 11.53
N THR A 459 -13.66 -29.47 12.35
CA THR A 459 -14.30 -28.25 11.83
C THR A 459 -13.33 -27.32 11.12
N CYS A 460 -12.08 -27.25 11.57
CA CYS A 460 -11.00 -26.51 10.89
C CYS A 460 -10.69 -27.09 9.51
N ALA A 461 -10.67 -28.41 9.38
CA ALA A 461 -10.33 -29.10 8.13
C ALA A 461 -11.42 -29.01 7.05
N ASP A 462 -12.66 -28.76 7.48
CA ASP A 462 -13.85 -28.63 6.64
C ASP A 462 -14.16 -27.19 6.22
N ILE A 463 -13.37 -26.20 6.68
CA ILE A 463 -13.58 -24.80 6.30
C ILE A 463 -13.34 -24.66 4.77
N PRO A 464 -14.25 -24.01 4.03
CA PRO A 464 -14.10 -23.84 2.59
C PRO A 464 -12.94 -22.91 2.22
N ASP A 465 -12.25 -23.25 1.12
CA ASP A 465 -11.10 -22.53 0.56
C ASP A 465 -11.48 -21.24 -0.22
N GLU A 466 -12.73 -20.78 -0.12
CA GLU A 466 -13.28 -19.69 -0.94
C GLU A 466 -13.26 -18.33 -0.22
N ASN A 467 -13.02 -17.26 -0.98
CA ASN A 467 -13.10 -15.85 -0.53
C ASN A 467 -12.29 -15.57 0.77
N LEU A 468 -11.16 -16.25 0.93
CA LEU A 468 -10.32 -16.13 2.12
C LEU A 468 -9.47 -14.85 2.09
N LYS A 469 -9.38 -14.18 3.25
CA LYS A 469 -8.49 -13.02 3.44
C LYS A 469 -7.01 -13.38 3.23
N ASP A 470 -6.61 -14.57 3.69
CA ASP A 470 -5.26 -15.11 3.54
C ASP A 470 -5.32 -16.62 3.23
N PRO A 471 -5.36 -17.01 1.94
CA PRO A 471 -5.43 -18.41 1.53
C PRO A 471 -4.21 -19.24 1.96
N HIS A 472 -3.04 -18.62 2.05
CA HIS A 472 -1.79 -19.33 2.37
C HIS A 472 -1.71 -19.68 3.86
N ALA A 473 -2.03 -18.71 4.72
CA ALA A 473 -2.11 -18.94 6.16
C ALA A 473 -3.25 -19.90 6.51
N HIS A 474 -4.37 -19.81 5.79
CA HIS A 474 -5.49 -20.74 5.92
C HIS A 474 -5.05 -22.18 5.67
N LYS A 475 -4.49 -22.48 4.49
CA LYS A 475 -4.04 -23.83 4.13
C LYS A 475 -3.01 -24.39 5.11
N SER A 476 -2.05 -23.57 5.52
CA SER A 476 -1.05 -23.97 6.52
C SER A 476 -1.68 -24.30 7.89
N SER A 477 -2.70 -23.55 8.28
CA SER A 477 -3.45 -23.80 9.52
C SER A 477 -4.29 -25.07 9.44
N VAL A 478 -4.96 -25.30 8.31
CA VAL A 478 -5.72 -26.53 8.04
C VAL A 478 -4.81 -27.76 8.08
N THR A 479 -3.66 -27.73 7.41
CA THR A 479 -2.66 -28.82 7.50
C THR A 479 -2.19 -29.03 8.93
N SER A 480 -1.99 -27.95 9.69
CA SER A 480 -1.61 -28.04 11.11
C SER A 480 -2.74 -28.62 11.99
N CYS A 481 -4.00 -28.31 11.69
CA CYS A 481 -5.17 -28.89 12.36
C CYS A 481 -5.22 -30.41 12.14
N LEU A 482 -5.06 -30.86 10.89
CA LEU A 482 -5.02 -32.29 10.55
C LEU A 482 -3.81 -33.00 11.18
N TYR A 483 -2.64 -32.37 11.18
CA TYR A 483 -1.46 -32.90 11.88
C TYR A 483 -1.73 -33.10 13.38
N ASN A 484 -2.32 -32.12 14.06
CA ASN A 484 -2.63 -32.24 15.49
C ASN A 484 -3.78 -33.23 15.76
N LEU A 485 -4.76 -33.33 14.86
CA LEU A 485 -5.81 -34.35 14.92
C LEU A 485 -5.21 -35.76 14.83
N GLY A 486 -4.34 -36.02 13.85
CA GLY A 486 -3.66 -37.29 13.72
C GLY A 486 -2.79 -37.61 14.94
N LYS A 487 -2.12 -36.58 15.51
CA LYS A 487 -1.34 -36.74 16.76
C LYS A 487 -2.24 -37.16 17.93
N LEU A 488 -3.38 -36.52 18.10
CA LEU A 488 -4.35 -36.86 19.15
C LEU A 488 -4.86 -38.30 18.99
N LEU A 489 -5.19 -38.73 17.77
CA LEU A 489 -5.59 -40.11 17.48
C LEU A 489 -4.47 -41.12 17.74
N HIS A 490 -3.24 -40.78 17.38
CA HIS A 490 -2.05 -41.60 17.65
C HIS A 490 -1.85 -41.83 19.15
N GLU A 491 -2.00 -40.78 19.96
CA GLU A 491 -1.91 -40.84 21.42
C GLU A 491 -3.04 -41.67 22.04
N GLN A 492 -4.25 -41.61 21.48
CA GLN A 492 -5.40 -42.44 21.86
C GLN A 492 -5.28 -43.92 21.42
N GLY A 493 -4.27 -44.26 20.61
CA GLY A 493 -4.06 -45.63 20.14
C GLY A 493 -4.70 -45.96 18.79
N HIS A 494 -5.49 -45.06 18.21
CA HIS A 494 -6.20 -45.25 16.93
C HIS A 494 -5.25 -45.01 15.74
N GLN A 495 -4.31 -45.94 15.51
CA GLN A 495 -3.22 -45.75 14.56
C GLN A 495 -3.68 -45.67 13.10
N GLU A 496 -4.66 -46.48 12.70
CA GLU A 496 -5.15 -46.49 11.31
C GLU A 496 -5.85 -45.18 10.95
N GLU A 497 -6.71 -44.66 11.83
CA GLU A 497 -7.33 -43.34 11.69
C GLU A 497 -6.27 -42.22 11.68
N ALA A 498 -5.26 -42.30 12.56
CA ALA A 498 -4.17 -41.31 12.57
C ALA A 498 -3.44 -41.26 11.22
N ILE A 499 -3.16 -42.43 10.61
CA ILE A 499 -2.52 -42.54 9.31
C ILE A 499 -3.41 -41.97 8.19
N SER A 500 -4.73 -42.23 8.21
CA SER A 500 -5.63 -41.66 7.20
C SER A 500 -5.66 -40.13 7.28
N VAL A 501 -5.72 -39.57 8.50
CA VAL A 501 -5.68 -38.11 8.72
C VAL A 501 -4.33 -37.52 8.29
N TYR A 502 -3.21 -38.19 8.58
CA TYR A 502 -1.90 -37.73 8.10
C TYR A 502 -1.79 -37.73 6.58
N LYS A 503 -2.37 -38.73 5.90
CA LYS A 503 -2.44 -38.73 4.43
C LYS A 503 -3.25 -37.56 3.89
N GLU A 504 -4.39 -37.26 4.51
CA GLU A 504 -5.18 -36.08 4.15
C GLU A 504 -4.39 -34.78 4.37
N ALA A 505 -3.67 -34.67 5.49
CA ALA A 505 -2.81 -33.53 5.78
C ALA A 505 -1.76 -33.32 4.67
N ILE A 506 -1.15 -34.40 4.15
CA ILE A 506 -0.20 -34.36 3.04
C ILE A 506 -0.86 -33.88 1.75
N GLN A 507 -2.09 -34.33 1.46
CA GLN A 507 -2.83 -33.91 0.27
C GLN A 507 -3.19 -32.42 0.28
N LYS A 508 -3.61 -31.89 1.44
CA LYS A 508 -3.97 -30.47 1.63
C LYS A 508 -2.75 -29.56 1.89
N MET A 509 -1.55 -30.12 1.98
CA MET A 509 -0.34 -29.39 2.37
C MET A 509 0.07 -28.35 1.32
N PRO A 510 0.23 -27.07 1.69
CA PRO A 510 0.82 -26.08 0.79
C PRO A 510 2.35 -26.26 0.69
N ARG A 511 2.93 -25.90 -0.46
CA ARG A 511 4.38 -26.08 -0.74
C ARG A 511 5.33 -25.46 0.30
N GLN A 512 4.89 -24.41 0.99
CA GLN A 512 5.67 -23.70 2.01
C GLN A 512 5.61 -24.33 3.40
N PHE A 513 4.70 -25.28 3.62
CA PHE A 513 4.58 -26.00 4.88
C PHE A 513 5.79 -26.90 5.11
N ALA A 514 6.25 -26.99 6.35
CA ALA A 514 7.42 -27.78 6.72
C ALA A 514 7.00 -29.20 7.15
N PRO A 515 7.15 -30.24 6.31
CA PRO A 515 6.46 -31.52 6.50
C PRO A 515 7.16 -32.48 7.46
N GLN A 516 8.41 -32.22 7.86
CA GLN A 516 9.25 -33.17 8.59
C GLN A 516 8.60 -33.74 9.86
N SER A 517 7.86 -32.92 10.62
CA SER A 517 7.20 -33.38 11.85
C SER A 517 5.98 -34.25 11.55
N LEU A 518 5.25 -33.96 10.46
CA LEU A 518 4.15 -34.78 9.98
C LEU A 518 4.65 -36.15 9.50
N TYR A 519 5.72 -36.18 8.69
CA TYR A 519 6.34 -37.42 8.22
C TYR A 519 6.86 -38.27 9.38
N ASN A 520 7.50 -37.65 10.38
CA ASN A 520 7.95 -38.37 11.57
C ASN A 520 6.79 -39.01 12.34
N MET A 521 5.72 -38.27 12.59
CA MET A 521 4.54 -38.80 13.30
C MET A 521 3.83 -39.90 12.50
N MET A 522 3.80 -39.79 11.18
CA MET A 522 3.30 -40.84 10.30
C MET A 522 4.13 -42.13 10.42
N GLY A 523 5.47 -42.00 10.47
CA GLY A 523 6.37 -43.11 10.75
C GLY A 523 6.15 -43.74 12.12
N GLU A 524 5.92 -42.93 13.17
CA GLU A 524 5.60 -43.43 14.52
C GLU A 524 4.27 -44.19 14.57
N ALA A 525 3.25 -43.73 13.83
CA ALA A 525 1.99 -44.45 13.73
C ALA A 525 2.14 -45.81 13.04
N TYR A 526 2.91 -45.89 11.93
CA TYR A 526 3.24 -47.17 11.28
C TYR A 526 4.06 -48.09 12.19
N MET A 527 4.99 -47.53 12.96
CA MET A 527 5.81 -48.29 13.91
C MET A 527 4.95 -48.94 15.00
N ARG A 528 3.91 -48.26 15.51
CA ARG A 528 2.95 -48.85 16.47
C ARG A 528 2.10 -49.98 15.87
N LEU A 529 1.87 -49.97 14.56
CA LEU A 529 1.22 -51.07 13.83
C LEU A 529 2.21 -52.19 13.43
N ASN A 530 3.46 -52.13 13.89
CA ASN A 530 4.54 -53.05 13.50
C ASN A 530 4.82 -53.09 11.97
N ARG A 531 4.46 -52.03 11.25
CA ARG A 531 4.70 -51.85 9.81
C ARG A 531 6.05 -51.16 9.59
N LEU A 532 7.11 -51.92 9.82
CA LEU A 532 8.48 -51.40 9.95
C LEU A 532 9.04 -50.82 8.65
N SER A 533 8.69 -51.38 7.49
CA SER A 533 9.17 -50.90 6.20
C SER A 533 8.58 -49.53 5.84
N GLU A 534 7.28 -49.33 6.05
CA GLU A 534 6.61 -48.05 5.87
C GLU A 534 7.07 -47.02 6.89
N ALA A 535 7.24 -47.41 8.16
CA ALA A 535 7.81 -46.53 9.18
C ALA A 535 9.19 -46.00 8.75
N GLY A 536 10.06 -46.89 8.27
CA GLY A 536 11.39 -46.51 7.77
C GLY A 536 11.36 -45.60 6.55
N HIS A 537 10.39 -45.79 5.64
CA HIS A 537 10.19 -44.87 4.52
C HIS A 537 9.88 -43.45 5.00
N TRP A 538 8.91 -43.29 5.90
CA TRP A 538 8.50 -41.97 6.39
C TRP A 538 9.55 -41.27 7.24
N TYR A 539 10.32 -42.02 8.04
CA TYR A 539 11.46 -41.45 8.75
C TYR A 539 12.54 -40.92 7.79
N ARG A 540 12.83 -41.64 6.69
CA ARG A 540 13.74 -41.15 5.65
C ARG A 540 13.19 -39.92 4.92
N GLU A 541 11.89 -39.88 4.61
CA GLU A 541 11.25 -38.69 4.03
C GLU A 541 11.32 -37.49 4.98
N SER A 542 11.14 -37.70 6.29
CA SER A 542 11.33 -36.64 7.29
C SER A 542 12.76 -36.08 7.25
N LEU A 543 13.77 -36.94 7.15
CA LEU A 543 15.18 -36.52 7.12
C LEU A 543 15.57 -35.91 5.77
N ARG A 544 14.95 -36.32 4.66
CA ARG A 544 15.09 -35.67 3.35
C ARG A 544 14.54 -34.25 3.37
N ALA A 545 13.36 -34.07 3.97
CA ALA A 545 12.75 -32.75 4.12
C ALA A 545 13.57 -31.84 5.04
N LYS A 546 14.08 -32.38 6.14
CA LYS A 546 14.91 -31.64 7.09
C LYS A 546 16.01 -32.53 7.69
N PRO A 547 17.25 -32.47 7.19
CA PRO A 547 18.35 -33.33 7.65
C PRO A 547 18.75 -33.12 9.13
N ASP A 548 18.48 -31.95 9.70
CA ASP A 548 18.71 -31.61 11.11
C ASP A 548 17.49 -31.86 12.01
N HIS A 549 16.50 -32.65 11.56
CA HIS A 549 15.32 -32.98 12.36
C HIS A 549 15.62 -34.04 13.42
N ILE A 550 15.92 -33.59 14.64
CA ILE A 550 16.32 -34.44 15.78
C ILE A 550 15.31 -35.57 16.08
N PRO A 551 13.98 -35.32 16.16
CA PRO A 551 13.02 -36.41 16.38
C PRO A 551 13.13 -37.55 15.37
N ALA A 552 13.36 -37.25 14.09
CA ALA A 552 13.51 -38.26 13.05
C ALA A 552 14.80 -39.07 13.16
N HIS A 553 15.91 -38.48 13.61
CA HIS A 553 17.13 -39.24 13.93
C HIS A 553 16.88 -40.23 15.06
N LEU A 554 16.15 -39.80 16.11
CA LEU A 554 15.84 -40.64 17.26
C LEU A 554 14.87 -41.77 16.92
N THR A 555 13.80 -41.49 16.17
CA THR A 555 12.80 -42.51 15.77
C THR A 555 13.36 -43.48 14.74
N TYR A 556 14.15 -43.00 13.77
CA TYR A 556 14.83 -43.89 12.81
C TYR A 556 15.90 -44.75 13.49
N GLY A 557 16.67 -44.19 14.42
CA GLY A 557 17.63 -44.96 15.23
C GLY A 557 16.94 -46.07 16.04
N LYS A 558 15.79 -45.79 16.65
CA LYS A 558 14.97 -46.81 17.33
C LYS A 558 14.52 -47.91 16.38
N LEU A 559 14.03 -47.55 15.20
CA LEU A 559 13.63 -48.52 14.18
C LEU A 559 14.81 -49.43 13.78
N LEU A 560 15.98 -48.86 13.52
CA LEU A 560 17.19 -49.60 13.17
C LEU A 560 17.67 -50.53 14.28
N ALA A 561 17.53 -50.11 15.54
CA ALA A 561 17.85 -50.95 16.68
C ALA A 561 16.93 -52.17 16.75
N ILE A 562 15.62 -51.98 16.51
CA ILE A 562 14.63 -53.07 16.48
C ILE A 562 14.87 -54.02 15.31
N THR A 563 15.29 -53.52 14.14
CA THR A 563 15.60 -54.34 12.97
C THR A 563 17.00 -55.00 13.01
N GLY A 564 17.76 -54.80 14.09
CA GLY A 564 19.06 -55.43 14.32
C GLY A 564 20.27 -54.69 13.74
N GLN A 565 20.07 -53.53 13.10
CA GLN A 565 21.14 -52.71 12.51
C GLN A 565 21.77 -51.79 13.56
N LYS A 566 22.40 -52.39 14.57
CA LYS A 566 22.90 -51.69 15.78
C LYS A 566 23.93 -50.60 15.48
N THR A 567 24.86 -50.84 14.55
CA THR A 567 25.92 -49.88 14.18
C THR A 567 25.36 -48.63 13.52
N GLU A 568 24.39 -48.77 12.62
CA GLU A 568 23.72 -47.63 12.02
C GLU A 568 22.84 -46.90 13.05
N ALA A 569 22.11 -47.63 13.89
CA ALA A 569 21.28 -47.07 14.95
C ALA A 569 22.10 -46.14 15.87
N GLU A 570 23.27 -46.61 16.32
CA GLU A 570 24.20 -45.82 17.13
C GLU A 570 24.59 -44.50 16.45
N ARG A 571 24.90 -44.54 15.14
CA ARG A 571 25.24 -43.34 14.37
C ARG A 571 24.12 -42.30 14.38
N TYR A 572 22.86 -42.72 14.27
CA TYR A 572 21.71 -41.82 14.32
C TYR A 572 21.48 -41.21 15.72
N PHE A 573 21.63 -41.99 16.78
CA PHE A 573 21.56 -41.46 18.14
C PHE A 573 22.69 -40.47 18.45
N LEU A 574 23.93 -40.79 18.07
CA LEU A 574 25.07 -39.88 18.21
C LEU A 574 24.87 -38.62 17.38
N LYS A 575 24.29 -38.72 16.17
CA LYS A 575 23.95 -37.55 15.36
C LYS A 575 22.91 -36.66 16.04
N ALA A 576 21.89 -37.24 16.68
CA ALA A 576 20.90 -36.48 17.45
C ALA A 576 21.54 -35.73 18.63
N ILE A 577 22.49 -36.35 19.33
CA ILE A 577 23.27 -35.71 20.41
C ILE A 577 24.14 -34.57 19.86
N GLN A 578 24.81 -34.77 18.71
CA GLN A 578 25.60 -33.72 18.08
C GLN A 578 24.77 -32.50 17.66
N LEU A 579 23.54 -32.72 17.19
CA LEU A 579 22.63 -31.66 16.75
C LEU A 579 22.10 -30.83 17.94
N ASP A 580 21.89 -31.45 19.10
CA ASP A 580 21.49 -30.76 20.32
C ASP A 580 22.14 -31.39 21.57
N PRO A 581 23.38 -30.98 21.91
CA PRO A 581 24.12 -31.51 23.05
C PRO A 581 23.51 -31.13 24.40
N THR A 582 22.59 -30.17 24.43
CA THR A 582 22.03 -29.63 25.68
C THR A 582 20.75 -30.34 26.13
N LYS A 583 20.12 -31.13 25.25
CA LYS A 583 18.88 -31.83 25.58
C LYS A 583 19.14 -33.24 26.12
N GLY A 584 18.78 -33.45 27.39
CA GLY A 584 18.82 -34.76 28.04
C GLY A 584 18.02 -35.85 27.32
N ASN A 585 16.98 -35.51 26.56
CA ASN A 585 16.15 -36.50 25.84
C ASN A 585 16.96 -37.34 24.82
N CYS A 586 17.93 -36.71 24.12
CA CYS A 586 18.79 -37.44 23.18
C CYS A 586 19.66 -38.47 23.91
N TYR A 587 20.22 -38.11 25.06
CA TYR A 587 21.00 -39.01 25.91
C TYR A 587 20.14 -40.11 26.53
N MET A 588 18.90 -39.82 26.92
CA MET A 588 17.96 -40.81 27.45
C MET A 588 17.64 -41.90 26.42
N HIS A 589 17.34 -41.51 25.18
CA HIS A 589 17.11 -42.47 24.10
C HIS A 589 18.36 -43.26 23.72
N TYR A 590 19.53 -42.62 23.71
CA TYR A 590 20.79 -43.30 23.48
C TYR A 590 21.15 -44.28 24.59
N GLY A 591 20.98 -43.90 25.86
CA GLY A 591 21.20 -44.78 27.01
C GLY A 591 20.25 -45.98 27.00
N SER A 592 18.98 -45.77 26.63
CA SER A 592 18.01 -46.86 26.43
C SER A 592 18.46 -47.84 25.33
N PHE A 593 18.98 -47.31 24.22
CA PHE A 593 19.57 -48.12 23.17
C PHE A 593 20.77 -48.94 23.66
N CYS A 594 21.71 -48.33 24.40
CA CYS A 594 22.87 -49.03 24.96
C CYS A 594 22.46 -50.14 25.93
N LEU A 595 21.51 -49.88 26.84
CA LEU A 595 20.99 -50.90 27.76
C LEU A 595 20.41 -52.12 27.03
N CYS A 596 19.71 -51.88 25.92
CA CYS A 596 19.08 -52.95 25.13
C CYS A 596 20.07 -53.69 24.22
N CYS A 597 21.15 -53.04 23.77
CA CYS A 597 22.02 -53.56 22.71
C CYS A 597 23.46 -53.91 23.12
N THR A 598 24.00 -53.33 24.21
CA THR A 598 25.40 -53.43 24.63
C THR A 598 25.54 -53.62 26.16
N PHE A 599 25.53 -54.87 26.62
CA PHE A 599 25.63 -55.19 28.06
C PHE A 599 26.99 -54.95 28.77
N PRO A 600 28.08 -54.42 28.17
CA PRO A 600 29.23 -53.99 28.98
C PRO A 600 29.62 -52.50 28.92
N PHE A 601 28.79 -51.57 28.41
CA PHE A 601 29.16 -50.14 28.31
C PHE A 601 28.16 -49.11 28.90
N ALA A 602 27.12 -49.57 29.62
CA ALA A 602 26.06 -48.70 30.15
C ALA A 602 26.53 -47.57 31.12
N PHE A 603 27.76 -47.66 31.66
CA PHE A 603 28.27 -46.70 32.65
C PHE A 603 28.61 -45.30 32.09
N LYS A 604 28.78 -45.13 30.77
CA LYS A 604 29.22 -43.84 30.19
C LYS A 604 28.08 -42.85 29.91
N ALA A 605 26.83 -43.31 29.76
CA ALA A 605 25.69 -42.46 29.43
C ALA A 605 25.02 -41.83 30.67
N PHE A 606 24.95 -42.55 31.79
CA PHE A 606 24.29 -42.05 33.01
C PHE A 606 25.08 -40.93 33.71
N HIS A 607 26.41 -40.91 33.57
CA HIS A 607 27.25 -39.95 34.30
C HIS A 607 27.20 -38.51 33.74
N ILE A 608 26.64 -38.30 32.55
CA ILE A 608 26.56 -36.99 31.88
C ILE A 608 25.17 -36.33 32.09
N SER A 609 24.12 -37.08 32.40
CA SER A 609 22.79 -36.52 32.67
C SER A 609 22.62 -35.98 34.10
N ALA A 610 23.57 -36.23 34.99
CA ALA A 610 23.49 -35.90 36.41
C ALA A 610 24.27 -34.62 36.82
N ASN A 611 24.80 -33.85 35.86
CA ASN A 611 25.47 -32.57 36.11
C ASN A 611 24.84 -31.42 35.32
#